data_AF-A0A2X1KH31-F1
#
_entry.id   AF-A0A2X1KH31-F1
#
_cell.length_a   1.000
_cell.length_b   1.000
_cell.length_c   1.000
_cell.angle_alpha   90.00
_cell.angle_beta   90.00
_cell.angle_gamma   90.00
#
_symmetry.space_group_name_H-M   'P 1'
#
loop_
_entity.id
_entity.type
_entity.pdbx_description
1 polymer ?
#
loop_
_entity_poly.entity_id
_entity_poly.type
_entity_poly.pdbx_seq_one_letter_code
_entity_poly.pdbx_strand_id
1 'polypeptide(L)'
;MAHDEQWLTPRLQTAATLCNQTPAATESPLWLGVDLGTCDVVSMVVDRDGQPVAVCLDWPMWSATASSGISSVRSPLFVAISTLLSSNSVFVLAMRRLSFPLGTDPRISINVLESAGLEVSHVLDEPTAVADLLQLDNAGVVDIGGGTTGIAIVKKGKVTYSADEATGGHHISLTLAGNRRISLERGGAVQARSRWKRFGLR
;
A
#
# COMPACT_ATOMS: atom_id res chain seq x y z
N MET A 1 17.40 16.97 9.31
CA MET A 1 17.57 15.66 9.96
C MET A 1 16.18 15.09 10.09
N ALA A 2 15.90 13.92 9.52
CA ALA A 2 14.61 13.26 9.75
C ALA A 2 14.44 13.07 11.26
N HIS A 3 13.26 13.41 11.78
CA HIS A 3 12.92 13.20 13.18
C HIS A 3 13.15 11.73 13.55
N ASP A 4 13.50 11.46 14.81
CA ASP A 4 13.81 10.13 15.32
C ASP A 4 12.66 9.15 14.99
N GLU A 5 12.86 8.30 13.96
CA GLU A 5 11.86 7.38 13.40
C GLU A 5 11.57 6.18 14.34
N GLN A 6 12.00 6.26 15.60
CA GLN A 6 11.79 5.26 16.64
C GLN A 6 10.30 4.94 16.86
N TRP A 7 9.40 5.85 16.50
CA TRP A 7 7.95 5.62 16.58
C TRP A 7 7.41 4.73 15.45
N LEU A 8 8.05 4.72 14.27
CA LEU A 8 7.55 4.08 13.06
C LEU A 8 7.79 2.57 13.07
N THR A 9 8.99 2.15 13.45
CA THR A 9 9.38 0.73 13.42
C THR A 9 8.46 -0.16 14.27
N PRO A 10 8.15 0.18 15.54
CA PRO A 10 7.23 -0.62 16.36
C PRO A 10 5.83 -0.71 15.74
N ARG A 11 5.33 0.37 15.14
CA ARG A 11 4.02 0.37 14.47
C ARG A 11 4.03 -0.52 13.23
N LEU A 12 5.08 -0.46 12.41
CA LEU A 12 5.21 -1.37 11.26
C LEU A 12 5.32 -2.84 11.67
N GLN A 13 5.95 -3.14 12.82
CA GLN A 13 5.99 -4.50 13.37
C GLN A 13 4.61 -4.97 13.84
N THR A 14 3.85 -4.12 14.53
CA THR A 14 2.46 -4.39 14.91
C THR A 14 1.60 -4.63 13.67
N ALA A 15 1.72 -3.75 12.67
CA ALA A 15 1.02 -3.86 11.39
C ALA A 15 1.32 -5.20 10.69
N ALA A 16 2.59 -5.60 10.65
CA ALA A 16 3.00 -6.87 10.04
C ALA A 16 2.42 -8.08 10.79
N THR A 17 2.28 -7.99 12.12
CA THR A 17 1.67 -9.05 12.96
C THR A 17 0.16 -9.13 12.71
N LEU A 18 -0.52 -7.99 12.53
CA LEU A 18 -1.96 -7.91 12.27
C LEU A 18 -2.32 -8.21 10.81
N CYS A 19 -1.34 -8.29 9.91
CA CYS A 19 -1.57 -8.45 8.48
C CYS A 19 -2.37 -9.74 8.18
N ASN A 20 -3.57 -9.55 7.61
CA ASN A 20 -4.53 -10.61 7.32
C ASN A 20 -4.94 -11.44 8.55
N GLN A 21 -4.82 -10.87 9.75
CA GLN A 21 -5.28 -11.46 11.02
C GLN A 21 -6.55 -10.79 11.53
N THR A 22 -7.08 -11.29 12.64
CA THR A 22 -8.22 -10.67 13.34
C THR A 22 -7.85 -9.25 13.78
N PRO A 23 -8.73 -8.25 13.57
CA PRO A 23 -8.52 -6.90 14.05
C PRO A 23 -8.31 -6.82 15.56
N ALA A 24 -7.51 -5.85 16.00
CA ALA A 24 -7.44 -5.47 17.40
C ALA A 24 -8.75 -4.79 17.82
N ALA A 25 -9.19 -5.06 19.05
CA ALA A 25 -10.36 -4.40 19.63
C ALA A 25 -10.01 -2.95 20.01
N THR A 26 -10.85 -2.00 19.61
CA THR A 26 -10.72 -0.59 20.01
C THR A 26 -12.08 0.12 19.95
N GLU A 27 -12.28 1.05 20.88
CA GLU A 27 -13.45 1.93 20.95
C GLU A 27 -13.12 3.36 20.46
N SER A 28 -11.88 3.58 19.99
CA SER A 28 -11.48 4.88 19.45
C SER A 28 -12.02 5.09 18.04
N PRO A 29 -12.19 6.35 17.59
CA PRO A 29 -12.39 6.65 16.18
C PRO A 29 -11.29 5.99 15.33
N LEU A 30 -11.66 5.62 14.11
CA LEU A 30 -10.80 4.86 13.21
C LEU A 30 -10.53 5.63 11.91
N TRP A 31 -9.33 5.47 11.39
CA TRP A 31 -8.93 5.97 10.08
C TRP A 31 -8.51 4.82 9.19
N LEU A 32 -9.12 4.73 8.01
CA LEU A 32 -8.80 3.74 7.00
C LEU A 32 -7.91 4.37 5.94
N GLY A 33 -6.69 3.86 5.77
CA GLY A 33 -5.84 4.09 4.62
C GLY A 33 -5.98 2.97 3.60
N VAL A 34 -6.23 3.28 2.32
CA VAL A 34 -6.19 2.28 1.24
C VAL A 34 -5.16 2.69 0.19
N ASP A 35 -4.21 1.80 -0.09
CA ASP A 35 -3.22 1.92 -1.16
C ASP A 35 -3.53 0.89 -2.26
N LEU A 36 -3.82 1.41 -3.45
CA LEU A 36 -4.12 0.63 -4.64
C LEU A 36 -2.84 0.48 -5.48
N GLY A 37 -1.99 -0.46 -5.06
CA GLY A 37 -0.73 -0.76 -5.71
C GLY A 37 -0.87 -1.56 -7.00
N THR A 38 0.20 -1.57 -7.81
CA THR A 38 0.25 -2.32 -9.07
C THR A 38 0.22 -3.83 -8.88
N CYS A 39 0.85 -4.33 -7.80
CA CYS A 39 0.96 -5.76 -7.51
C CYS A 39 0.09 -6.22 -6.35
N ASP A 40 -0.25 -5.29 -5.47
CA ASP A 40 -0.91 -5.52 -4.20
C ASP A 40 -1.87 -4.38 -3.89
N VAL A 41 -2.94 -4.71 -3.18
CA VAL A 41 -3.81 -3.71 -2.54
C VAL A 41 -3.58 -3.84 -1.06
N VAL A 42 -3.14 -2.75 -0.45
CA VAL A 42 -2.95 -2.68 1.00
C VAL A 42 -4.04 -1.80 1.57
N SER A 43 -4.61 -2.22 2.69
CA SER A 43 -5.31 -1.27 3.52
C SER A 43 -5.00 -1.48 4.99
N MET A 44 -5.06 -0.37 5.71
CA MET A 44 -4.69 -0.30 7.10
C MET A 44 -5.69 0.59 7.81
N VAL A 45 -6.23 0.06 8.91
CA VAL A 45 -7.02 0.83 9.85
C VAL A 45 -6.10 1.21 11.01
N VAL A 46 -6.09 2.48 11.38
CA VAL A 46 -5.40 2.99 12.57
C VAL A 46 -6.37 3.68 13.52
N ASP A 47 -6.02 3.71 14.80
CA ASP A 47 -6.75 4.49 15.81
C ASP A 47 -6.28 5.95 15.87
N ARG A 48 -6.77 6.68 16.88
CA ARG A 48 -6.50 8.11 17.10
C ARG A 48 -5.04 8.45 17.38
N ASP A 49 -4.27 7.48 17.86
CA ASP A 49 -2.86 7.64 18.17
C ASP A 49 -2.00 7.14 17.00
N GLY A 50 -2.63 6.68 15.92
CA GLY A 50 -2.00 6.11 14.74
C GLY A 50 -1.46 4.70 14.99
N GLN A 51 -2.02 3.96 15.94
CA GLN A 51 -1.69 2.55 16.16
C GLN A 51 -2.45 1.67 15.16
N PRO A 52 -1.79 0.71 14.49
CA PRO A 52 -2.48 -0.23 13.61
C PRO A 52 -3.50 -1.08 14.37
N VAL A 53 -4.72 -1.11 13.85
CA VAL A 53 -5.86 -1.88 14.38
C VAL A 53 -6.17 -3.07 13.50
N ALA A 54 -6.16 -2.87 12.18
CA ALA A 54 -6.35 -3.93 11.21
C ALA A 54 -5.47 -3.64 10.00
N VAL A 55 -4.88 -4.69 9.43
CA VAL A 55 -4.09 -4.59 8.21
C VAL A 55 -4.48 -5.73 7.32
N CYS A 56 -4.72 -5.45 6.05
CA CYS A 56 -4.91 -6.49 5.09
C CYS A 56 -4.23 -6.14 3.78
N LEU A 57 -3.62 -7.17 3.22
CA LEU A 57 -2.76 -7.09 2.07
C LEU A 57 -3.18 -8.22 1.13
N ASP A 58 -3.73 -7.80 -0.01
CA ASP A 58 -4.17 -8.68 -1.07
C ASP A 58 -3.22 -8.59 -2.26
N TRP A 59 -2.88 -9.75 -2.85
CA TRP A 59 -2.03 -9.85 -4.05
C TRP A 59 -2.88 -10.24 -5.28
N PRO A 60 -3.58 -9.29 -5.93
CA PRO A 60 -4.43 -9.61 -7.07
C PRO A 60 -3.67 -10.15 -8.29
N MET A 61 -2.37 -9.89 -8.42
CA MET A 61 -1.57 -10.32 -9.58
C MET A 61 -1.30 -11.83 -9.63
N TRP A 62 -1.36 -12.55 -8.50
CA TRP A 62 -0.93 -13.95 -8.43
C TRP A 62 -2.04 -15.00 -8.43
N SER A 63 -3.29 -14.59 -8.23
CA SER A 63 -4.38 -15.55 -8.27
C SER A 63 -4.61 -15.99 -9.72
N ALA A 64 -4.83 -17.29 -9.93
CA ALA A 64 -5.04 -17.93 -11.23
C ALA A 64 -6.28 -17.44 -12.01
N THR A 65 -6.92 -16.36 -11.54
CA THR A 65 -8.07 -15.66 -12.12
C THR A 65 -7.67 -14.28 -12.64
N ALA A 66 -6.46 -14.14 -13.21
CA ALA A 66 -6.00 -12.94 -13.90
C ALA A 66 -6.69 -12.72 -15.27
N SER A 67 -8.00 -12.98 -15.34
CA SER A 67 -8.88 -12.46 -16.37
C SER A 67 -9.64 -11.29 -15.75
N SER A 68 -9.41 -10.09 -16.26
CA SER A 68 -9.95 -8.79 -15.85
C SER A 68 -9.24 -8.10 -14.67
N GLY A 69 -8.64 -6.96 -14.97
CA GLY A 69 -8.18 -6.02 -13.95
C GLY A 69 -9.33 -5.58 -13.03
N ILE A 70 -8.98 -5.25 -11.79
CA ILE A 70 -9.86 -4.54 -10.85
C ILE A 70 -11.15 -5.31 -10.48
N SER A 71 -11.14 -6.65 -10.41
CA SER A 71 -12.32 -7.42 -9.94
C SER A 71 -12.25 -7.88 -8.47
N SER A 72 -11.12 -7.69 -7.77
CA SER A 72 -10.88 -8.32 -6.44
C SER A 72 -10.97 -7.39 -5.22
N VAL A 73 -11.54 -6.18 -5.34
CA VAL A 73 -11.68 -5.26 -4.19
C VAL A 73 -12.80 -5.72 -3.23
N ARG A 74 -13.59 -6.73 -3.62
CA ARG A 74 -14.56 -7.45 -2.76
C ARG A 74 -13.93 -8.56 -1.91
N SER A 75 -12.62 -8.52 -1.70
CA SER A 75 -11.88 -9.45 -0.83
C SER A 75 -12.40 -9.42 0.63
N PRO A 76 -12.14 -10.46 1.45
CA PRO A 76 -12.33 -10.48 2.91
C PRO A 76 -11.91 -9.19 3.64
N LEU A 77 -11.04 -8.39 3.02
CA LEU A 77 -10.77 -7.01 3.38
C LEU A 77 -12.03 -6.16 3.63
N PHE A 78 -12.96 -6.17 2.68
CA PHE A 78 -14.20 -5.41 2.78
C PHE A 78 -15.08 -5.92 3.91
N VAL A 79 -15.10 -7.24 4.15
CA VAL A 79 -15.91 -7.85 5.23
C VAL A 79 -15.33 -7.53 6.61
N ALA A 80 -14.01 -7.63 6.77
CA ALA A 80 -13.33 -7.32 8.03
C ALA A 80 -13.42 -5.83 8.35
N ILE A 81 -13.20 -4.97 7.34
CA ILE A 81 -13.37 -3.52 7.47
C ILE A 81 -14.85 -3.18 7.72
N SER A 82 -15.81 -3.70 6.94
CA SER A 82 -17.24 -3.40 7.13
C SER A 82 -17.75 -3.78 8.52
N THR A 83 -17.19 -4.85 9.10
CA THR A 83 -17.50 -5.28 10.48
C THR A 83 -16.99 -4.25 11.51
N LEU A 84 -15.79 -3.69 11.29
CA LEU A 84 -15.25 -2.60 12.13
C LEU A 84 -15.98 -1.26 11.90
N LEU A 85 -16.36 -0.96 10.65
CA LEU A 85 -17.08 0.24 10.24
C LEU A 85 -18.50 0.31 10.83
N SER A 86 -19.14 -0.82 11.08
CA SER A 86 -20.52 -0.88 11.57
C SER A 86 -20.67 -0.43 13.03
N SER A 87 -19.57 -0.23 13.76
CA SER A 87 -19.58 0.07 15.20
C SER A 87 -18.93 1.39 15.59
N ASN A 88 -18.25 2.10 14.67
CA ASN A 88 -17.52 3.34 14.96
C ASN A 88 -17.65 4.37 13.82
N SER A 89 -17.48 5.66 14.13
CA SER A 89 -17.30 6.68 13.08
C SER A 89 -15.92 6.48 12.45
N VAL A 90 -15.88 6.21 11.14
CA VAL A 90 -14.63 5.93 10.42
C VAL A 90 -14.40 6.92 9.30
N PHE A 91 -13.17 7.42 9.24
CA PHE A 91 -12.73 8.34 8.21
C PHE A 91 -11.85 7.61 7.19
N VAL A 92 -12.15 7.72 5.90
CA VAL A 92 -11.46 6.97 4.84
C VAL A 92 -10.52 7.87 4.05
N LEU A 93 -9.22 7.69 4.28
CA LEU A 93 -8.13 8.28 3.51
C LEU A 93 -7.72 7.35 2.36
N ALA A 94 -7.83 7.81 1.12
CA ALA A 94 -7.31 7.09 -0.03
C ALA A 94 -5.88 7.54 -0.34
N MET A 95 -4.95 6.59 -0.45
CA MET A 95 -3.64 6.82 -1.02
C MET A 95 -3.71 6.63 -2.53
N ARG A 96 -3.10 7.56 -3.24
CA ARG A 96 -3.07 7.67 -4.70
C ARG A 96 -1.66 7.41 -5.19
N ARG A 97 -1.56 6.56 -6.20
CA ARG A 97 -0.44 6.63 -7.15
C ARG A 97 -0.67 7.80 -8.09
N LEU A 98 0.36 8.62 -8.31
CA LEU A 98 0.34 9.70 -9.30
C LEU A 98 0.06 9.20 -10.74
N SER A 99 0.00 7.88 -10.95
CA SER A 99 0.43 7.29 -12.22
C SER A 99 0.16 5.78 -12.34
N PHE A 100 -0.97 5.26 -11.85
CA PHE A 100 -1.37 3.91 -12.28
C PHE A 100 -2.76 3.84 -12.92
N PRO A 101 -2.84 3.54 -14.24
CA PRO A 101 -1.74 3.60 -15.24
C PRO A 101 -1.10 4.99 -15.37
N LEU A 102 0.14 5.06 -15.87
CA LEU A 102 0.84 6.33 -16.12
C LEU A 102 -0.03 7.26 -16.97
N GLY A 103 -0.35 8.45 -16.45
CA GLY A 103 -1.19 9.43 -17.14
C GLY A 103 -2.70 9.25 -17.00
N THR A 104 -3.19 8.41 -16.08
CA THR A 104 -4.63 8.27 -15.85
C THR A 104 -5.20 9.21 -14.80
N ASP A 105 -6.52 9.45 -14.91
CA ASP A 105 -7.27 10.32 -14.01
C ASP A 105 -7.23 9.79 -12.56
N PRO A 106 -6.85 10.63 -11.57
CA PRO A 106 -6.93 10.32 -10.14
C PRO A 106 -8.29 9.77 -9.67
N ARG A 107 -9.37 10.07 -10.40
CA ARG A 107 -10.71 9.54 -10.13
C ARG A 107 -10.81 8.03 -10.25
N ILE A 108 -9.90 7.34 -10.93
CA ILE A 108 -9.96 5.87 -11.02
C ILE A 108 -9.88 5.26 -9.61
N SER A 109 -8.95 5.70 -8.78
CA SER A 109 -8.83 5.21 -7.39
C SER A 109 -10.07 5.52 -6.57
N ILE A 110 -10.64 6.72 -6.72
CA ILE A 110 -11.88 7.13 -6.04
C ILE A 110 -13.02 6.21 -6.46
N ASN A 111 -13.24 6.05 -7.77
CA ASN A 111 -14.32 5.23 -8.32
C ASN A 111 -14.22 3.77 -7.84
N VAL A 112 -13.01 3.22 -7.72
CA VAL A 112 -12.82 1.85 -7.20
C VAL A 112 -13.26 1.73 -5.74
N LEU A 113 -12.90 2.70 -4.90
CA LEU A 113 -13.27 2.71 -3.48
C LEU A 113 -14.75 3.01 -3.27
N GLU A 114 -15.32 3.96 -4.01
CA GLU A 114 -16.75 4.28 -3.99
C GLU A 114 -17.60 3.11 -4.50
N SER A 115 -17.14 2.40 -5.54
CA SER A 115 -17.80 1.18 -6.04
C SER A 115 -17.73 0.03 -5.03
N ALA A 116 -16.75 0.04 -4.12
CA ALA A 116 -16.71 -0.87 -3.00
C ALA A 116 -17.69 -0.45 -1.89
N GLY A 117 -18.22 0.77 -1.90
CA GLY A 117 -19.12 1.30 -0.87
C GLY A 117 -18.43 2.13 0.21
N LEU A 118 -17.21 2.60 -0.05
CA LEU A 118 -16.48 3.53 0.82
C LEU A 118 -16.74 4.98 0.40
N GLU A 119 -16.99 5.84 1.37
CA GLU A 119 -17.02 7.29 1.14
C GLU A 119 -15.60 7.85 1.29
N VAL A 120 -14.98 8.25 0.18
CA VAL A 120 -13.59 8.75 0.18
C VAL A 120 -13.56 10.20 0.64
N SER A 121 -12.87 10.49 1.76
CA SER A 121 -12.78 11.86 2.29
C SER A 121 -11.62 12.65 1.70
N HIS A 122 -10.48 12.01 1.48
CA HIS A 122 -9.27 12.63 0.94
C HIS A 122 -8.49 11.68 0.06
N VAL A 123 -7.73 12.27 -0.86
CA VAL A 123 -6.82 11.57 -1.76
C VAL A 123 -5.44 12.21 -1.66
N LEU A 124 -4.43 11.43 -1.30
CA LEU A 124 -3.03 11.88 -1.21
C LEU A 124 -2.16 11.12 -2.20
N ASP A 125 -1.29 11.79 -2.94
CA ASP A 125 -0.26 11.08 -3.69
C ASP A 125 0.79 10.44 -2.77
N GLU A 126 1.25 9.23 -3.12
CA GLU A 126 2.26 8.47 -2.40
C GLU A 126 3.48 9.29 -1.92
N PRO A 127 4.19 10.05 -2.78
CA PRO A 127 5.35 10.80 -2.32
C PRO A 127 5.00 11.91 -1.34
N THR A 128 3.83 12.54 -1.48
CA THR A 128 3.34 13.54 -0.51
C THR A 128 2.99 12.87 0.80
N ALA A 129 2.32 11.72 0.76
CA ALA A 129 1.97 10.98 1.97
C ALA A 129 3.20 10.47 2.73
N VAL A 130 4.25 10.02 2.02
CA VAL A 130 5.55 9.67 2.64
C VAL A 130 6.24 10.91 3.20
N ALA A 131 6.24 12.01 2.47
CA ALA A 131 6.83 13.27 2.92
C ALA A 131 6.16 13.79 4.20
N ASP A 132 4.83 13.75 4.26
CA ASP A 132 4.05 14.17 5.42
C ASP A 132 4.25 13.22 6.60
N LEU A 133 4.19 11.90 6.37
CA LEU A 133 4.36 10.87 7.40
C LEU A 133 5.73 10.96 8.08
N LEU A 134 6.79 11.11 7.29
CA LEU A 134 8.17 11.17 7.78
C LEU A 134 8.65 12.60 8.06
N GLN A 135 7.78 13.60 7.89
CA GLN A 135 8.09 15.02 8.06
C GLN A 135 9.35 15.43 7.30
N LEU A 136 9.45 15.01 6.04
CA LEU A 136 10.62 15.26 5.19
C LEU A 136 10.68 16.73 4.80
N ASP A 137 11.81 17.39 5.04
CA ASP A 137 12.00 18.80 4.67
C ASP A 137 12.76 18.99 3.36
N ASN A 138 13.92 18.35 3.22
CA ASN A 138 14.76 18.39 2.03
C ASN A 138 15.29 16.98 1.73
N ALA A 139 14.57 16.24 0.90
CA ALA A 139 14.79 14.80 0.68
C ALA A 139 14.44 14.37 -0.75
N GLY A 140 15.03 13.26 -1.19
CA GLY A 140 14.55 12.49 -2.33
C GLY A 140 13.77 11.27 -1.83
N VAL A 141 12.59 11.04 -2.39
CA VAL A 141 11.80 9.83 -2.15
C VAL A 141 11.89 8.95 -3.40
N VAL A 142 12.20 7.67 -3.21
CA VAL A 142 12.23 6.67 -4.27
C VAL A 142 11.38 5.49 -3.81
N ASP A 143 10.15 5.41 -4.31
CA ASP A 143 9.25 4.29 -4.05
C ASP A 143 9.41 3.24 -5.15
N ILE A 144 9.92 2.06 -4.81
CA ILE A 144 10.13 0.96 -5.76
C ILE A 144 8.96 -0.01 -5.63
N GLY A 145 7.91 0.26 -6.39
CA GLY A 145 6.74 -0.58 -6.49
C GLY A 145 6.97 -1.85 -7.30
N GLY A 146 5.86 -2.56 -7.55
CA GLY A 146 5.85 -3.77 -8.34
C GLY A 146 6.08 -3.53 -9.83
N GLY A 147 5.32 -2.62 -10.44
CA GLY A 147 5.45 -2.29 -11.87
C GLY A 147 6.12 -0.95 -12.16
N THR A 148 6.05 0.00 -11.23
CA THR A 148 6.56 1.36 -11.39
C THR A 148 7.48 1.74 -10.24
N THR A 149 8.37 2.69 -10.50
CA THR A 149 9.23 3.31 -9.51
C THR A 149 8.94 4.80 -9.50
N GLY A 150 8.34 5.28 -8.41
CA GLY A 150 8.06 6.69 -8.20
C GLY A 150 9.27 7.40 -7.62
N ILE A 151 9.59 8.57 -8.17
CA ILE A 151 10.67 9.42 -7.73
C ILE A 151 10.09 10.79 -7.40
N ALA A 152 10.44 11.35 -6.25
CA ALA A 152 10.03 12.68 -5.86
C ALA A 152 11.13 13.47 -5.15
N ILE A 153 11.09 14.79 -5.30
CA ILE A 153 11.98 15.73 -4.62
C ILE A 153 11.17 16.59 -3.67
N VAL A 154 11.46 16.46 -2.38
CA VAL A 154 10.89 17.26 -1.31
C VAL A 154 11.82 18.43 -1.01
N LYS A 155 11.29 19.65 -1.02
CA LYS A 155 11.99 20.89 -0.61
C LYS A 155 11.09 21.74 0.26
N LYS A 156 11.61 22.22 1.39
CA LYS A 156 10.87 23.04 2.36
C LYS A 156 9.57 22.36 2.82
N GLY A 157 9.63 21.06 3.09
CA GLY A 157 8.48 20.29 3.56
C GLY A 157 7.43 19.97 2.47
N LYS A 158 7.73 20.22 1.19
CA LYS A 158 6.76 20.03 0.09
C LYS A 158 7.37 19.28 -1.08
N VAL A 159 6.59 18.39 -1.69
CA VAL A 159 6.95 17.77 -2.96
C VAL A 159 6.99 18.84 -4.05
N THR A 160 8.16 19.06 -4.65
CA THR A 160 8.40 20.07 -5.71
C THR A 160 8.59 19.46 -7.08
N TYR A 161 8.86 18.15 -7.13
CA TYR A 161 8.97 17.37 -8.35
C TYR A 161 8.52 15.95 -8.05
N SER A 162 7.79 15.35 -8.97
CA SER A 162 7.52 13.92 -8.97
C SER A 162 7.46 13.37 -10.39
N ALA A 163 7.95 12.16 -10.58
CA ALA A 163 7.91 11.43 -11.82
C ALA A 163 7.88 9.92 -11.54
N ASP A 164 7.48 9.14 -12.52
CA ASP A 164 7.39 7.70 -12.43
C ASP A 164 8.10 7.04 -13.61
N GLU A 165 8.86 6.00 -13.29
CA GLU A 165 9.53 5.15 -14.26
C GLU A 165 8.81 3.80 -14.35
N ALA A 166 8.67 3.28 -15.56
CA ALA A 166 8.06 1.97 -15.82
C ALA A 166 9.04 0.82 -15.50
N THR A 167 9.55 0.80 -14.26
CA THR A 167 10.46 -0.21 -13.73
C THR A 167 10.11 -0.57 -12.29
N GLY A 168 10.48 -1.76 -11.81
CA GLY A 168 10.08 -2.20 -10.47
C GLY A 168 10.31 -3.68 -10.19
N GLY A 169 9.66 -4.19 -9.14
CA GLY A 169 9.80 -5.58 -8.67
C GLY A 169 9.47 -6.65 -9.71
N HIS A 170 8.56 -6.38 -10.64
CA HIS A 170 8.18 -7.30 -11.72
C HIS A 170 9.35 -7.56 -12.68
N HIS A 171 10.16 -6.55 -12.99
CA HIS A 171 11.36 -6.71 -13.82
C HIS A 171 12.41 -7.60 -13.14
N ILE A 172 12.49 -7.55 -11.81
CA ILE A 172 13.33 -8.46 -11.01
C ILE A 172 12.78 -9.89 -11.08
N SER A 173 11.46 -10.08 -10.89
CA SER A 173 10.80 -11.37 -11.04
C SER A 173 11.03 -11.98 -12.42
N LEU A 174 10.91 -11.18 -13.48
CA LEU A 174 11.14 -11.59 -14.87
C LEU A 174 12.59 -12.02 -15.09
N THR A 175 13.54 -11.25 -14.58
CA THR A 175 14.98 -11.57 -14.66
C THR A 175 15.31 -12.89 -13.95
N LEU A 176 14.77 -13.08 -12.74
CA LEU A 176 14.94 -14.32 -11.96
C LEU A 176 14.29 -15.52 -12.66
N ALA A 177 13.08 -15.34 -13.21
CA ALA A 177 12.36 -16.38 -13.93
C ALA A 177 13.11 -16.83 -15.18
N GLY A 178 13.55 -15.86 -16.01
CA GLY A 178 14.33 -16.12 -17.22
C GLY A 178 15.66 -16.82 -16.93
N ASN A 179 16.43 -16.32 -15.95
CA ASN A 179 17.71 -16.93 -15.57
C ASN A 179 17.55 -18.36 -15.03
N ARG A 180 16.49 -18.63 -14.27
CA ARG A 180 16.25 -19.95 -13.66
C ARG A 180 15.40 -20.89 -14.51
N ARG A 181 14.92 -20.45 -15.68
CA ARG A 181 13.98 -21.18 -16.54
C ARG A 181 12.75 -21.69 -15.77
N ILE A 182 12.20 -20.85 -14.92
CA ILE A 182 10.97 -21.12 -14.17
C ILE A 182 9.86 -20.19 -14.66
N SER A 183 8.60 -20.51 -14.34
CA SER A 183 7.49 -19.60 -14.65
C SER A 183 7.70 -18.26 -13.94
N LEU A 184 7.11 -17.19 -14.50
CA LEU A 184 7.08 -15.88 -13.85
C LEU A 184 6.50 -15.97 -12.44
N GLU A 185 5.49 -16.84 -12.29
CA GLU A 185 4.95 -17.25 -11.00
C GLU A 185 6.08 -17.77 -10.06
N ARG A 186 6.83 -18.78 -10.48
CA ARG A 186 7.90 -19.27 -9.60
C ARG A 186 9.02 -18.23 -9.37
N GLY A 187 9.27 -17.32 -10.31
CA GLY A 187 10.19 -16.20 -10.17
C GLY A 187 9.80 -15.21 -9.07
N GLY A 188 8.55 -14.74 -9.06
CA GLY A 188 8.06 -13.83 -8.02
C GLY A 188 8.02 -14.47 -6.63
N ALA A 189 7.66 -15.75 -6.53
CA ALA A 189 7.70 -16.47 -5.25
C ALA A 189 9.15 -16.57 -4.68
N VAL A 190 10.14 -16.75 -5.55
CA VAL A 190 11.56 -16.74 -5.15
C VAL A 190 11.96 -15.35 -4.64
N GLN A 191 11.59 -14.29 -5.36
CA GLN A 191 11.86 -12.91 -4.93
C GLN A 191 11.21 -12.59 -3.58
N ALA A 192 9.95 -12.97 -3.40
CA ALA A 192 9.21 -12.74 -2.16
C ALA A 192 9.89 -13.46 -0.99
N ARG A 193 10.17 -14.77 -1.10
CA ARG A 193 10.80 -15.56 -0.02
C ARG A 193 12.15 -15.00 0.46
N SER A 194 12.90 -14.36 -0.41
CA SER A 194 14.14 -13.66 -0.04
C SER A 194 13.90 -12.38 0.78
N ARG A 195 12.74 -11.70 0.61
CA ARG A 195 12.34 -10.54 1.45
C ARG A 195 11.96 -10.96 2.87
N TRP A 196 11.15 -12.00 3.03
CA TRP A 196 10.61 -12.42 4.34
C TRP A 196 11.68 -12.93 5.32
N LYS A 197 12.70 -13.66 4.83
CA LYS A 197 13.83 -14.11 5.66
C LYS A 197 14.60 -12.98 6.35
N ARG A 198 14.59 -11.77 5.79
CA ARG A 198 15.30 -10.61 6.34
C ARG A 198 14.51 -9.92 7.47
N PHE A 199 13.19 -10.15 7.54
CA PHE A 199 12.30 -9.57 8.57
C PHE A 199 11.80 -10.58 9.62
N GLY A 200 12.29 -11.82 9.60
CA GLY A 200 11.96 -12.83 10.61
C GLY A 200 10.54 -13.40 10.54
N LEU A 201 9.76 -13.01 9.53
CA LEU A 201 8.41 -13.51 9.29
C LEU A 201 8.50 -14.76 8.40
N ARG A 202 7.83 -15.85 8.80
CA ARG A 202 7.87 -17.16 8.13
C ARG A 202 6.87 -17.26 6.99
#